data_AF-A0A0L0EV80-F1
#
_entry.id   AF-A0A0L0EV80-F1
#
_cell.length_a   1.000
_cell.length_b   1.000
_cell.length_c   1.000
_cell.angle_alpha   90.00
_cell.angle_beta   90.00
_cell.angle_gamma   90.00
#
_symmetry.space_group_name_H-M   'P 1'
#
loop_
_entity.id
_entity.type
_entity.pdbx_description
1 polymer ?
#
loop_
_entity_poly.entity_id
_entity_poly.type
_entity_poly.pdbx_seq_one_letter_code
_entity_poly.pdbx_strand_id
1 'polypeptide(L)'
;MYKQSSIALLLAVTLLGGCKTLDSVSNIVSSDKATPEQIQAAYSKAEAAYQEAQQAMTLSAEEALADYDIERTTDANKLWQSLQEDFAELQANPAESLESASLFSSDTKADEVMEGSQEIIALITAAHSAKRAIISVLEPVRSHFAVLDKLETQTHFESRYERLDDQHDKLKRMLVEGKQPQVEEYLPELQSQLHTLEQDAAEHYFLGQVLDKVRTLANSEKADRLPRVYQDVKVLTESTQGFIRQNVRAYDDIKEQVKLTELQVQRIDQLFNEYLRRKAAVDDKQIEAPLLELESQLFNMTQKAGLGDLRHLSFSEQLEAINSKL
;
A
#
# COMPACT_ATOMS: atom_id res chain seq x y z
N MET A 1 -4.80 27.43 5.66
CA MET A 1 -6.23 27.09 5.83
C MET A 1 -6.56 25.94 4.88
N TYR A 2 -6.42 24.69 5.33
CA TYR A 2 -6.90 23.51 4.61
C TYR A 2 -7.72 22.68 5.58
N LYS A 3 -8.97 22.39 5.19
CA LYS A 3 -9.98 21.68 5.98
C LYS A 3 -9.51 20.25 6.25
N GLN A 4 -9.19 19.95 7.51
CA GLN A 4 -9.16 18.59 8.01
C GLN A 4 -10.59 18.05 8.00
N SER A 5 -10.93 17.20 7.03
CA SER A 5 -12.11 16.35 7.14
C SER A 5 -11.73 15.15 8.00
N SER A 6 -11.90 15.31 9.31
CA SER A 6 -11.94 14.21 10.26
C SER A 6 -13.17 13.36 9.95
N ILE A 7 -13.01 12.30 9.18
CA ILE A 7 -13.99 11.20 9.15
C ILE A 7 -13.68 10.35 10.38
N ALA A 8 -14.18 10.82 11.53
CA ALA A 8 -14.33 10.00 12.71
C ALA A 8 -15.43 8.97 12.41
N LEU A 9 -15.04 7.81 11.89
CA LEU A 9 -15.92 6.66 11.81
C LEU A 9 -16.05 6.10 13.23
N LEU A 10 -16.97 6.70 13.98
CA LEU A 10 -17.44 6.24 15.28
C LEU A 10 -18.27 4.97 15.06
N LEU A 11 -17.58 3.87 14.77
CA LEU A 11 -18.14 2.53 14.97
C LEU A 11 -18.09 2.29 16.47
N ALA A 12 -19.21 2.59 17.12
CA ALA A 12 -19.52 2.10 18.44
C ALA A 12 -19.53 0.56 18.37
N VAL A 13 -18.37 -0.03 18.57
CA VAL A 13 -18.25 -1.44 18.93
C VAL A 13 -18.95 -1.54 20.27
N THR A 14 -20.20 -1.95 20.24
CA THR A 14 -20.81 -2.62 21.39
C THR A 14 -19.97 -3.86 21.62
N LEU A 15 -18.92 -3.70 22.43
CA LEU A 15 -18.33 -4.74 23.24
C LEU A 15 -19.46 -5.25 24.13
N LEU A 16 -20.33 -6.10 23.57
CA LEU A 16 -21.13 -7.00 24.36
C LEU A 16 -20.13 -7.98 24.97
N GLY A 17 -19.60 -7.58 26.11
CA GLY A 17 -18.99 -8.48 27.05
C GLY A 17 -20.02 -9.57 27.36
N GLY A 18 -19.61 -10.81 27.14
CA GLY A 18 -20.47 -11.95 27.43
C GLY A 18 -20.00 -13.21 26.74
N CYS A 19 -18.83 -13.71 27.09
CA CYS A 19 -18.69 -15.17 27.22
C CYS A 19 -19.71 -15.62 28.28
N LYS A 20 -20.99 -15.72 27.92
CA LYS A 20 -21.91 -16.58 28.64
C LYS A 20 -21.50 -17.98 28.23
N THR A 21 -20.72 -18.64 29.07
CA THR A 21 -20.63 -20.09 29.04
C THR A 21 -22.07 -20.60 29.11
N LEU A 22 -22.61 -21.03 27.97
CA LEU A 22 -23.89 -21.73 27.91
C LEU A 22 -23.63 -23.05 28.62
N ASP A 23 -24.07 -23.16 29.88
CA ASP A 23 -24.08 -24.44 30.58
C ASP A 23 -24.80 -25.47 29.69
N SER A 24 -24.13 -26.58 29.40
CA SER A 24 -24.64 -27.67 28.56
C SER A 24 -26.03 -28.09 29.03
N VAL A 25 -26.91 -28.38 28.07
CA VAL A 25 -28.30 -28.79 28.35
C VAL A 25 -28.31 -30.17 29.03
N SER A 26 -27.26 -30.97 28.85
CA SER A 26 -27.06 -32.29 29.46
C SER A 26 -27.16 -32.34 30.99
N ASN A 27 -26.97 -31.22 31.71
CA ASN A 27 -27.17 -31.16 33.16
C ASN A 27 -28.65 -31.21 33.60
N ILE A 28 -29.60 -31.17 32.66
CA ILE A 28 -31.04 -31.07 32.94
C ILE A 28 -31.70 -32.45 33.07
N VAL A 29 -31.06 -33.53 32.60
CA VAL A 29 -31.68 -34.86 32.50
C VAL A 29 -31.12 -35.82 33.54
N SER A 30 -31.69 -35.79 34.75
CA SER A 30 -31.59 -36.89 35.72
C SER A 30 -32.87 -37.74 35.67
N SER A 31 -32.82 -38.85 34.93
CA SER A 31 -33.67 -40.05 35.08
C SER A 31 -35.21 -39.98 35.00
N ASP A 32 -35.85 -38.84 34.71
CA ASP A 32 -37.29 -38.78 34.43
C ASP A 32 -37.59 -38.08 33.09
N LYS A 33 -38.75 -38.40 32.48
CA LYS A 33 -39.20 -37.79 31.22
C LYS A 33 -39.12 -36.26 31.32
N ALA A 34 -38.37 -35.64 30.41
CA ALA A 34 -38.21 -34.19 30.39
C ALA A 34 -39.56 -33.47 30.30
N THR A 35 -39.71 -32.37 31.02
CA THR A 35 -40.95 -31.58 30.98
C THR A 35 -41.03 -30.77 29.68
N PRO A 36 -42.23 -30.42 29.21
CA PRO A 36 -42.41 -29.56 28.04
C PRO A 36 -41.64 -28.23 28.14
N GLU A 37 -41.52 -27.67 29.35
CA GLU A 37 -40.78 -26.44 29.60
C GLU A 37 -39.26 -26.63 29.43
N GLN A 38 -38.72 -27.79 29.82
CA GLN A 38 -37.29 -28.11 29.64
C GLN A 38 -36.95 -28.28 28.15
N ILE A 39 -37.81 -28.98 27.41
CA ILE A 39 -37.70 -29.17 25.96
C ILE A 39 -37.73 -27.80 25.25
N GLN A 40 -38.72 -26.97 25.58
CA GLN A 40 -38.86 -25.64 24.97
C GLN A 40 -37.66 -24.73 25.31
N ALA A 41 -37.15 -24.79 26.53
CA ALA A 41 -35.97 -24.02 26.93
C ALA A 41 -34.71 -24.46 26.17
N ALA A 42 -34.51 -25.76 25.95
CA ALA A 42 -33.41 -26.31 25.17
C ALA A 42 -33.50 -25.84 23.70
N TYR A 43 -34.67 -26.00 23.07
CA TYR A 43 -34.92 -25.52 21.72
C TYR A 43 -34.62 -24.02 21.58
N SER A 44 -35.17 -23.18 22.48
CA SER A 44 -34.98 -21.73 22.40
C SER A 44 -33.52 -21.29 22.58
N LYS A 45 -32.70 -22.03 23.34
CA LYS A 45 -31.25 -21.79 23.42
C LYS A 45 -30.55 -22.14 22.11
N ALA A 46 -30.87 -23.30 21.53
CA ALA A 46 -30.32 -23.74 20.25
C ALA A 46 -30.71 -22.78 19.11
N GLU A 47 -31.97 -22.34 19.07
CA GLU A 47 -32.46 -21.32 18.12
C GLU A 47 -31.71 -19.99 18.28
N ALA A 48 -31.50 -19.51 19.50
CA ALA A 48 -30.73 -18.29 19.72
C ALA A 48 -29.28 -18.44 19.24
N ALA A 49 -28.61 -19.55 19.55
CA ALA A 49 -27.25 -19.82 19.09
C ALA A 49 -27.16 -19.89 17.55
N TYR A 50 -28.12 -20.57 16.91
CA TYR A 50 -28.21 -20.65 15.45
C TYR A 50 -28.38 -19.27 14.81
N GLN A 51 -29.24 -18.41 15.37
CA GLN A 51 -29.45 -17.04 14.87
C GLN A 51 -28.18 -16.19 15.02
N GLU A 52 -27.44 -16.33 16.12
CA GLU A 52 -26.13 -15.67 16.29
C GLU A 52 -25.11 -16.14 15.25
N ALA A 53 -25.04 -17.44 14.98
CA ALA A 53 -24.19 -18.00 13.93
C ALA A 53 -24.60 -17.52 12.53
N GLN A 54 -25.90 -17.44 12.23
CA GLN A 54 -26.43 -16.90 10.98
C GLN A 54 -25.97 -15.45 10.77
N GLN A 55 -26.05 -14.63 11.82
CA GLN A 55 -25.61 -13.25 11.78
C GLN A 55 -24.10 -13.16 11.54
N ALA A 56 -23.30 -14.00 12.21
CA ALA A 56 -21.85 -14.06 11.99
C ALA A 56 -21.50 -14.43 10.54
N MET A 57 -22.18 -15.43 9.95
CA MET A 57 -21.99 -15.82 8.55
C MET A 57 -22.36 -14.71 7.58
N THR A 58 -23.44 -13.97 7.85
CA THR A 58 -23.86 -12.82 7.05
C THR A 58 -22.78 -11.71 7.09
N LEU A 59 -22.31 -11.38 8.29
CA LEU A 59 -21.25 -10.39 8.47
C LEU A 59 -19.95 -10.80 7.77
N SER A 60 -19.60 -12.09 7.82
CA SER A 60 -18.42 -12.65 7.13
C SER A 60 -18.44 -12.38 5.63
N ALA A 61 -19.60 -12.53 5.00
CA ALA A 61 -19.80 -12.26 3.58
C ALA A 61 -19.76 -10.75 3.26
N GLU A 62 -20.44 -9.92 4.06
CA GLU A 62 -20.43 -8.45 3.89
C GLU A 62 -19.03 -7.86 4.02
N GLU A 63 -18.23 -8.41 4.93
CA GLU A 63 -16.88 -7.96 5.22
C GLU A 63 -15.80 -8.60 4.35
N ALA A 64 -16.18 -9.49 3.43
CA ALA A 64 -15.28 -10.26 2.56
C ALA A 64 -14.13 -10.93 3.35
N LEU A 65 -14.44 -11.58 4.49
CA LEU A 65 -13.41 -12.15 5.37
C LEU A 65 -12.54 -13.21 4.67
N ALA A 66 -13.05 -13.84 3.61
CA ALA A 66 -12.31 -14.82 2.82
C ALA A 66 -11.05 -14.23 2.15
N ASP A 67 -11.02 -12.91 1.89
CA ASP A 67 -9.84 -12.22 1.34
C ASP A 67 -8.69 -12.12 2.35
N TYR A 68 -8.98 -12.34 3.64
CA TYR A 68 -8.02 -12.22 4.73
C TYR A 68 -7.69 -13.57 5.37
N ASP A 69 -8.68 -14.46 5.49
CA ASP A 69 -8.55 -15.77 6.14
C ASP A 69 -9.45 -16.80 5.45
N ILE A 70 -8.97 -17.32 4.32
CA ILE A 70 -9.71 -18.29 3.50
C ILE A 70 -9.95 -19.61 4.23
N GLU A 71 -9.02 -20.03 5.10
CA GLU A 71 -9.11 -21.33 5.79
C GLU A 71 -10.27 -21.31 6.78
N ARG A 72 -10.29 -20.35 7.72
CA ARG A 72 -11.35 -20.28 8.73
C ARG A 72 -12.72 -19.98 8.13
N THR A 73 -12.77 -19.14 7.09
CA THR A 73 -14.04 -18.86 6.42
C THR A 73 -14.56 -20.05 5.62
N THR A 74 -13.67 -20.85 5.01
CA THR A 74 -14.07 -22.09 4.33
C THR A 74 -14.60 -23.12 5.33
N ASP A 75 -13.93 -23.28 6.47
CA ASP A 75 -14.36 -24.24 7.49
C ASP A 75 -15.67 -23.81 8.16
N ALA A 76 -15.83 -22.51 8.45
CA ALA A 76 -17.11 -21.97 8.93
C ALA A 76 -18.25 -22.19 7.92
N ASN A 77 -18.00 -22.04 6.62
CA ASN A 77 -18.99 -22.32 5.58
C ASN A 77 -19.40 -23.79 5.50
N LYS A 78 -18.45 -24.72 5.64
CA LYS A 78 -18.75 -26.17 5.68
C LYS A 78 -19.59 -26.52 6.90
N LEU A 79 -19.20 -26.00 8.06
CA LEU A 79 -19.92 -26.24 9.31
C LEU A 79 -21.33 -25.62 9.27
N TRP A 80 -21.46 -24.44 8.66
CA TRP A 80 -22.75 -23.77 8.44
C TRP A 80 -23.70 -24.64 7.61
N GLN A 81 -23.22 -25.28 6.53
CA GLN A 81 -24.06 -26.16 5.72
C GLN A 81 -24.63 -27.34 6.52
N SER A 82 -23.80 -27.99 7.35
CA SER A 82 -24.27 -29.07 8.23
C SER A 82 -25.27 -28.56 9.26
N LEU A 83 -24.92 -27.46 9.94
CA LEU A 83 -25.73 -26.87 11.00
C LEU A 83 -27.13 -26.44 10.49
N GLN A 84 -27.24 -26.01 9.24
CA GLN A 84 -28.53 -25.69 8.62
C GLN A 84 -29.45 -26.91 8.52
N GLU A 85 -28.89 -28.09 8.21
CA GLU A 85 -29.64 -29.34 8.16
C GLU A 85 -30.05 -29.78 9.57
N ASP A 86 -29.10 -29.78 10.50
CA ASP A 86 -29.32 -30.18 11.90
C ASP A 86 -30.36 -29.30 12.59
N PHE A 87 -30.30 -27.98 12.38
CA PHE A 87 -31.29 -27.05 12.93
C PHE A 87 -32.66 -27.18 12.26
N ALA A 88 -32.73 -27.47 10.96
CA ALA A 88 -34.00 -27.69 10.28
C ALA A 88 -34.73 -28.95 10.80
N GLU A 89 -33.98 -30.01 11.11
CA GLU A 89 -34.52 -31.22 11.76
C GLU A 89 -35.06 -30.89 13.15
N LEU A 90 -34.26 -30.18 13.96
CA LEU A 90 -34.65 -29.78 15.31
C LEU A 90 -35.87 -28.83 15.32
N GLN A 91 -35.98 -27.93 14.34
CA GLN A 91 -37.12 -27.04 14.16
C GLN A 91 -38.38 -27.79 13.75
N ALA A 92 -38.26 -28.83 12.91
CA ALA A 92 -39.39 -29.66 12.50
C ALA A 92 -39.94 -30.51 13.65
N ASN A 93 -39.07 -30.94 14.58
CA ASN A 93 -39.48 -31.68 15.77
C ASN A 93 -38.79 -31.21 17.07
N PRO A 94 -39.27 -30.09 17.67
CA PRO A 94 -38.65 -29.54 18.89
C PRO A 94 -38.65 -30.50 20.08
N ALA A 95 -39.52 -31.51 20.10
CA ALA A 95 -39.57 -32.53 21.16
C ALA A 95 -38.27 -33.32 21.28
N GLU A 96 -37.48 -33.41 20.20
CA GLU A 96 -36.21 -34.14 20.16
C GLU A 96 -35.02 -33.31 20.68
N SER A 97 -35.25 -32.09 21.17
CA SER A 97 -34.18 -31.21 21.68
C SER A 97 -33.30 -31.85 22.75
N LEU A 98 -33.88 -32.73 23.57
CA LEU A 98 -33.19 -33.44 24.66
C LEU A 98 -32.88 -34.91 24.31
N GLU A 99 -33.18 -35.33 23.08
CA GLU A 99 -32.79 -36.65 22.61
C GLU A 99 -31.30 -36.67 22.30
N SER A 100 -30.68 -37.82 22.57
CA SER A 100 -29.28 -38.06 22.25
C SER A 100 -29.09 -37.91 20.75
N ALA A 101 -28.11 -37.08 20.38
CA ALA A 101 -27.87 -36.77 18.98
C ALA A 101 -27.15 -37.91 18.23
N SER A 102 -26.42 -38.76 18.97
CA SER A 102 -25.80 -39.97 18.45
C SER A 102 -25.73 -41.06 19.50
N LEU A 103 -25.83 -42.33 19.08
CA LEU A 103 -25.70 -43.50 19.95
C LEU A 103 -24.39 -43.56 20.74
N PHE A 104 -23.39 -42.77 20.36
CA PHE A 104 -22.07 -42.71 20.99
C PHE A 104 -21.77 -41.37 21.69
N SER A 105 -22.67 -40.39 21.60
CA SER A 105 -22.50 -39.08 22.23
C SER A 105 -23.42 -38.91 23.45
N SER A 106 -22.90 -38.21 24.46
CA SER A 106 -23.70 -37.72 25.59
C SER A 106 -24.50 -36.46 25.27
N ASP A 107 -24.27 -35.88 24.09
CA ASP A 107 -24.84 -34.59 23.69
C ASP A 107 -26.25 -34.77 23.14
N THR A 108 -27.09 -33.79 23.44
CA THR A 108 -28.45 -33.73 22.90
C THR A 108 -28.45 -33.05 21.53
N LYS A 109 -29.51 -33.23 20.73
CA LYS A 109 -29.62 -32.52 19.44
C LYS A 109 -29.51 -31.00 19.60
N ALA A 110 -30.05 -30.45 20.69
CA ALA A 110 -29.89 -29.03 21.00
C ALA A 110 -28.43 -28.66 21.34
N ASP A 111 -27.69 -29.52 22.05
CA ASP A 111 -26.28 -29.29 22.36
C ASP A 111 -25.41 -29.29 21.07
N GLU A 112 -25.66 -30.20 20.12
CA GLU A 112 -24.93 -30.22 18.84
C GLU A 112 -25.15 -28.94 18.02
N VAL A 113 -26.40 -28.47 17.91
CA VAL A 113 -26.70 -27.18 17.24
C VAL A 113 -26.00 -26.02 17.95
N MET A 114 -26.00 -26.02 19.28
CA MET A 114 -25.34 -24.98 20.06
C MET A 114 -23.82 -25.00 19.88
N GLU A 115 -23.19 -26.18 19.91
CA GLU A 115 -21.75 -26.35 19.73
C GLU A 115 -21.32 -25.93 18.32
N GLY A 116 -22.00 -26.44 17.28
CA GLY A 116 -21.73 -26.05 15.90
C GLY A 116 -21.90 -24.54 15.67
N SER A 117 -22.93 -23.94 16.28
CA SER A 117 -23.12 -22.48 16.22
C SER A 117 -21.95 -21.72 16.85
N GLN A 118 -21.47 -22.15 18.03
CA GLN A 118 -20.36 -21.51 18.72
C GLN A 118 -19.03 -21.68 17.98
N GLU A 119 -18.78 -22.83 17.37
CA GLU A 119 -17.59 -23.06 16.56
C GLU A 119 -17.59 -22.15 15.31
N ILE A 120 -18.73 -21.99 14.63
CA ILE A 120 -18.86 -21.01 13.53
C ILE A 120 -18.56 -19.60 14.01
N ILE A 121 -19.16 -19.17 15.12
CA ILE A 121 -18.95 -17.83 15.69
C ILE A 121 -17.46 -17.64 16.03
N ALA A 122 -16.80 -18.64 16.59
CA ALA A 122 -15.38 -18.60 16.93
C ALA A 122 -14.50 -18.46 15.69
N LEU A 123 -14.75 -19.26 14.63
CA LEU A 123 -14.03 -19.19 13.35
C LEU A 123 -14.17 -17.81 12.69
N ILE A 124 -15.40 -17.29 12.61
CA ILE A 124 -15.66 -15.96 12.02
C ILE A 124 -15.04 -14.84 12.86
N THR A 125 -15.12 -14.91 14.19
CA THR A 125 -14.51 -13.93 15.09
C THR A 125 -12.98 -13.92 14.96
N ALA A 126 -12.37 -15.09 14.80
CA ALA A 126 -10.95 -15.22 14.55
C ALA A 126 -10.55 -14.62 13.18
N ALA A 127 -11.30 -14.90 12.12
CA ALA A 127 -11.09 -14.30 10.80
C ALA A 127 -11.21 -12.76 10.83
N HIS A 128 -12.19 -12.23 11.57
CA HIS A 128 -12.33 -10.79 11.82
C HIS A 128 -11.11 -10.19 12.54
N SER A 129 -10.60 -10.90 13.53
CA SER A 129 -9.43 -10.47 14.30
C SER A 129 -8.19 -10.46 13.41
N ALA A 130 -8.03 -11.47 12.55
CA ALA A 130 -6.99 -11.53 11.53
C ALA A 130 -7.09 -10.36 10.54
N LYS A 131 -8.28 -10.09 9.99
CA LYS A 131 -8.53 -8.91 9.12
C LYS A 131 -8.11 -7.61 9.80
N ARG A 132 -8.54 -7.38 11.03
CA ARG A 132 -8.19 -6.17 11.79
C ARG A 132 -6.68 -6.06 11.95
N ALA A 133 -6.02 -7.15 12.37
CA ALA A 133 -4.59 -7.19 12.55
C ALA A 133 -3.84 -6.93 11.23
N ILE A 134 -4.22 -7.59 10.13
CA ILE A 134 -3.63 -7.38 8.80
C ILE A 134 -3.77 -5.91 8.37
N ILE A 135 -4.95 -5.33 8.52
CA ILE A 135 -5.19 -3.94 8.10
C ILE A 135 -4.38 -2.96 8.96
N SER A 136 -4.37 -3.12 10.28
CA SER A 136 -3.75 -2.15 11.17
C SER A 136 -2.23 -2.32 11.29
N VAL A 137 -1.75 -3.55 11.46
CA VAL A 137 -0.33 -3.85 11.71
C VAL A 137 0.49 -3.69 10.42
N LEU A 138 -0.07 -4.06 9.27
CA LEU A 138 0.62 -3.96 7.97
C LEU A 138 0.30 -2.66 7.22
N GLU A 139 -0.40 -1.69 7.82
CA GLU A 139 -0.66 -0.39 7.19
C GLU A 139 0.61 0.28 6.66
N PRO A 140 1.73 0.36 7.41
CA PRO A 140 2.93 1.05 6.92
C PRO A 140 3.53 0.35 5.70
N VAL A 141 3.52 -0.98 5.71
CA VAL A 141 4.00 -1.82 4.60
C VAL A 141 3.13 -1.61 3.35
N ARG A 142 1.80 -1.64 3.50
CA ARG A 142 0.86 -1.39 2.40
C ARG A 142 0.99 0.02 1.83
N SER A 143 1.27 1.01 2.69
CA SER A 143 1.54 2.38 2.27
C SER A 143 2.76 2.48 1.35
N HIS A 144 3.80 1.69 1.60
CA HIS A 144 4.95 1.60 0.70
C HIS A 144 4.60 0.93 -0.64
N PHE A 145 3.90 -0.21 -0.64
CA PHE A 145 3.47 -0.86 -1.89
C PHE A 145 2.64 0.07 -2.79
N ALA A 146 1.73 0.85 -2.20
CA ALA A 146 0.95 1.83 -2.95
C ALA A 146 1.80 2.93 -3.62
N VAL A 147 2.96 3.26 -3.06
CA VAL A 147 3.94 4.17 -3.69
C VAL A 147 4.70 3.44 -4.80
N LEU A 148 5.16 2.21 -4.54
CA LEU A 148 5.90 1.40 -5.51
C LEU A 148 5.07 1.11 -6.76
N ASP A 149 3.78 0.83 -6.61
CA ASP A 149 2.85 0.62 -7.73
C ASP A 149 2.73 1.87 -8.62
N LYS A 150 2.64 3.06 -8.00
CA LYS A 150 2.61 4.34 -8.73
C LYS A 150 3.90 4.64 -9.48
N LEU A 151 5.02 4.11 -9.01
CA LEU A 151 6.34 4.25 -9.64
C LEU A 151 6.63 3.14 -10.65
N GLU A 152 5.63 2.31 -10.97
CA GLU A 152 5.74 1.20 -11.93
C GLU A 152 6.89 0.23 -11.58
N THR A 153 7.11 0.04 -10.28
CA THR A 153 8.28 -0.70 -9.75
C THR A 153 8.30 -2.15 -10.22
N GLN A 154 7.11 -2.76 -10.44
CA GLN A 154 6.97 -4.14 -10.92
C GLN A 154 7.67 -4.38 -12.27
N THR A 155 7.77 -3.36 -13.13
CA THR A 155 8.39 -3.48 -14.46
C THR A 155 9.92 -3.42 -14.40
N HIS A 156 10.47 -2.52 -13.57
CA HIS A 156 11.91 -2.23 -13.58
C HIS A 156 12.68 -2.87 -12.43
N PHE A 157 11.99 -3.31 -11.38
CA PHE A 157 12.55 -3.92 -10.18
C PHE A 157 11.78 -5.18 -9.74
N GLU A 158 11.22 -5.93 -10.70
CA GLU A 158 10.39 -7.12 -10.53
C GLU A 158 10.87 -8.03 -9.39
N SER A 159 12.09 -8.59 -9.49
CA SER A 159 12.59 -9.55 -8.50
C SER A 159 12.71 -8.99 -7.08
N ARG A 160 12.98 -7.68 -6.92
CA ARG A 160 13.02 -7.04 -5.60
C ARG A 160 11.61 -6.83 -5.07
N TYR A 161 10.69 -6.42 -5.94
CA TYR A 161 9.29 -6.22 -5.60
C TYR A 161 8.64 -7.53 -5.13
N GLU A 162 8.73 -8.59 -5.94
CA GLU A 162 8.17 -9.91 -5.64
C GLU A 162 8.68 -10.47 -4.32
N ARG A 163 9.99 -10.36 -4.06
CA ARG A 163 10.57 -10.84 -2.80
C ARG A 163 9.99 -10.12 -1.57
N LEU A 164 9.73 -8.82 -1.68
CA LEU A 164 9.14 -8.05 -0.58
C LEU A 164 7.64 -8.35 -0.44
N ASP A 165 6.94 -8.60 -1.55
CA ASP A 165 5.54 -9.01 -1.52
C ASP A 165 5.37 -10.40 -0.89
N ASP A 166 6.25 -11.34 -1.22
CA ASP A 166 6.33 -12.65 -0.55
C ASP A 166 6.56 -12.53 0.96
N GLN A 167 7.39 -11.57 1.39
CA GLN A 167 7.60 -11.29 2.81
C GLN A 167 6.34 -10.70 3.45
N HIS A 168 5.68 -9.76 2.78
CA HIS A 168 4.42 -9.19 3.22
C HIS A 168 3.33 -10.26 3.38
N ASP A 169 3.22 -11.20 2.44
CA ASP A 169 2.28 -12.32 2.52
C ASP A 169 2.62 -13.33 3.62
N LYS A 170 3.91 -13.56 3.92
CA LYS A 170 4.33 -14.32 5.11
C LYS A 170 3.85 -13.64 6.38
N LEU A 171 3.98 -12.32 6.50
CA LEU A 171 3.50 -11.58 7.66
C LEU A 171 1.96 -11.65 7.79
N LYS A 172 1.22 -11.57 6.68
CA LYS A 172 -0.24 -11.79 6.70
C LYS A 172 -0.60 -13.15 7.29
N ARG A 173 0.05 -14.23 6.83
CA ARG A 173 -0.16 -15.59 7.37
C ARG A 173 0.16 -15.67 8.86
N MET A 174 1.25 -15.05 9.31
CA MET A 174 1.57 -15.00 10.74
C MET A 174 0.51 -14.26 11.57
N LEU A 175 -0.10 -13.20 11.05
CA LEU A 175 -1.20 -12.51 11.72
C LEU A 175 -2.46 -13.38 11.79
N VAL A 176 -2.77 -14.13 10.74
CA VAL A 176 -3.84 -15.14 10.75
C VAL A 176 -3.57 -16.20 11.84
N GLU A 177 -2.32 -16.59 12.04
CA GLU A 177 -1.89 -17.52 13.10
C GLU A 177 -1.81 -16.88 14.50
N GLY A 178 -2.16 -15.59 14.65
CA GLY A 178 -2.12 -14.88 15.94
C GLY A 178 -0.71 -14.49 16.41
N LYS A 179 0.31 -14.57 15.55
CA LYS A 179 1.72 -14.28 15.86
C LYS A 179 2.08 -12.80 15.73
N GLN A 180 1.19 -11.90 16.16
CA GLN A 180 1.39 -10.45 16.03
C GLN A 180 2.71 -9.95 16.63
N PRO A 181 3.16 -10.39 17.83
CA PRO A 181 4.43 -9.92 18.39
C PRO A 181 5.64 -10.21 17.48
N GLN A 182 5.66 -11.37 16.82
CA GLN A 182 6.73 -11.74 15.89
C GLN A 182 6.66 -10.90 14.62
N VAL A 183 5.46 -10.58 14.14
CA VAL A 183 5.28 -9.70 12.97
C VAL A 183 5.82 -8.31 13.27
N GLU A 184 5.54 -7.77 14.46
CA GLU A 184 6.03 -6.46 14.89
C GLU A 184 7.58 -6.40 14.96
N GLU A 185 8.24 -7.53 15.25
CA GLU A 185 9.71 -7.62 15.20
C GLU A 185 10.27 -7.55 13.76
N TYR A 186 9.57 -8.13 12.78
CA TYR A 186 10.01 -8.11 11.36
C TYR A 186 9.66 -6.82 10.61
N LEU A 187 8.66 -6.07 11.10
CA LEU A 187 8.16 -4.86 10.44
C LEU A 187 9.23 -3.80 10.14
N PRO A 188 10.15 -3.45 11.06
CA PRO A 188 11.17 -2.42 10.78
C PRO A 188 12.10 -2.80 9.64
N GLU A 189 12.51 -4.07 9.56
CA GLU A 189 13.37 -4.56 8.48
C GLU A 189 12.65 -4.48 7.13
N LEU A 190 11.41 -4.99 7.05
CA LEU A 190 10.63 -4.95 5.83
C LEU A 190 10.38 -3.51 5.36
N GLN A 191 10.01 -2.61 6.27
CA GLN A 191 9.83 -1.18 5.96
C GLN A 191 11.11 -0.53 5.45
N SER A 192 12.27 -0.84 6.04
CA SER A 192 13.56 -0.34 5.57
C SER A 192 13.87 -0.81 4.14
N GLN A 193 13.61 -2.09 3.84
CA GLN A 193 13.81 -2.65 2.51
C GLN A 193 12.85 -2.04 1.47
N LEU A 194 11.59 -1.87 1.84
CA LEU A 194 10.57 -1.20 1.02
C LEU A 194 10.93 0.25 0.74
N HIS A 195 11.33 1.01 1.77
CA HIS A 195 11.73 2.40 1.60
C HIS A 195 12.97 2.54 0.70
N THR A 196 13.94 1.63 0.83
CA THR A 196 15.10 1.60 -0.07
C THR A 196 14.67 1.33 -1.52
N LEU A 197 13.72 0.43 -1.74
CA LEU A 197 13.17 0.18 -3.07
C LEU A 197 12.39 1.40 -3.59
N GLU A 198 11.66 2.12 -2.75
CA GLU A 198 10.99 3.38 -3.15
C GLU A 198 11.99 4.43 -3.61
N GLN A 199 13.12 4.59 -2.92
CA GLN A 199 14.17 5.54 -3.31
C GLN A 199 14.72 5.21 -4.70
N ASP A 200 15.07 3.94 -4.93
CA ASP A 200 15.63 3.50 -6.20
C ASP A 200 14.59 3.60 -7.33
N ALA A 201 13.33 3.23 -7.05
CA ALA A 201 12.24 3.34 -8.00
C ALA A 201 11.91 4.79 -8.35
N ALA A 202 11.88 5.69 -7.36
CA ALA A 202 11.62 7.11 -7.58
C ALA A 202 12.74 7.77 -8.41
N GLU A 203 14.00 7.45 -8.12
CA GLU A 203 15.14 7.91 -8.90
C GLU A 203 15.05 7.45 -10.36
N HIS A 204 14.76 6.16 -10.58
CA HIS A 204 14.60 5.61 -11.92
C HIS A 204 13.43 6.25 -12.67
N TYR A 205 12.25 6.31 -12.03
CA TYR A 205 11.02 6.82 -12.63
C TYR A 205 11.12 8.31 -13.00
N PHE A 206 11.65 9.14 -12.09
CA PHE A 206 11.68 10.60 -12.30
C PHE A 206 12.95 11.08 -13.00
N LEU A 207 14.13 10.53 -12.66
CA LEU A 207 15.41 11.05 -13.11
C LEU A 207 16.11 10.15 -14.14
N GLY A 208 15.61 8.95 -14.41
CA GLY A 208 16.26 7.97 -15.29
C GLY A 208 16.67 8.53 -16.65
N GLN A 209 15.77 9.24 -17.34
CA GLN A 209 16.08 9.87 -18.63
C GLN A 209 17.15 10.95 -18.53
N VAL A 210 17.16 11.73 -17.45
CA VAL A 210 18.17 12.76 -17.21
C VAL A 210 19.53 12.11 -16.97
N LEU A 211 19.58 11.06 -16.14
CA LEU A 211 20.81 10.31 -15.87
C LEU A 211 21.40 9.72 -17.17
N ASP A 212 20.58 9.18 -18.05
CA ASP A 212 21.04 8.66 -19.34
C ASP A 212 21.59 9.75 -20.26
N LYS A 213 20.96 10.92 -20.29
CA LYS A 213 21.50 12.08 -21.03
C LYS A 213 22.83 12.54 -20.44
N VAL A 214 22.95 12.63 -19.12
CA VAL A 214 24.21 13.02 -18.45
C VAL A 214 25.32 12.01 -18.73
N ARG A 215 25.04 10.70 -18.71
CA ARG A 215 25.99 9.65 -19.12
C ARG A 215 26.42 9.79 -20.58
N THR A 216 25.50 10.18 -21.46
CA THR A 216 25.81 10.44 -22.87
C THR A 216 26.69 11.68 -23.03
N LEU A 217 26.40 12.76 -22.29
CA LEU A 217 27.20 13.99 -22.28
C LEU A 217 28.64 13.72 -21.84
N ALA A 218 28.83 12.89 -20.81
CA ALA A 218 30.14 12.50 -20.28
C ALA A 218 31.10 11.93 -21.35
N ASN A 219 30.54 11.28 -22.37
CA ASN A 219 31.30 10.61 -23.45
C ASN A 219 31.28 11.40 -24.76
N SER A 220 30.85 12.67 -24.72
CA SER A 220 30.71 13.53 -25.90
C SER A 220 31.73 14.67 -25.89
N GLU A 221 32.04 15.21 -27.06
CA GLU A 221 32.87 16.42 -27.18
C GLU A 221 32.29 17.61 -26.39
N LYS A 222 30.99 17.61 -26.05
CA LYS A 222 30.35 18.67 -25.28
C LYS A 222 31.00 18.81 -23.89
N ALA A 223 31.31 17.70 -23.23
CA ALA A 223 31.95 17.72 -21.91
C ALA A 223 33.40 18.24 -21.98
N ASP A 224 34.12 17.94 -23.06
CA ASP A 224 35.49 18.41 -23.27
C ASP A 224 35.56 19.90 -23.63
N ARG A 225 34.58 20.39 -24.42
CA ARG A 225 34.54 21.78 -24.89
C ARG A 225 33.87 22.73 -23.90
N LEU A 226 32.95 22.22 -23.08
CA LEU A 226 32.22 22.99 -22.07
C LEU A 226 32.35 22.36 -20.67
N PRO A 227 33.58 22.22 -20.15
CA PRO A 227 33.84 21.49 -18.90
C PRO A 227 33.20 22.13 -17.66
N ARG A 228 33.09 23.46 -17.59
CA ARG A 228 32.41 24.14 -16.48
C ARG A 228 30.91 23.92 -16.52
N VAL A 229 30.30 24.06 -17.70
CA VAL A 229 28.85 23.82 -17.86
C VAL A 229 28.51 22.37 -17.56
N TYR A 230 29.34 21.44 -18.01
CA TYR A 230 29.16 20.02 -17.72
C TYR A 230 29.29 19.73 -16.21
N GLN A 231 30.23 20.39 -15.52
CA GLN A 231 30.33 20.27 -14.06
C GLN A 231 29.09 20.81 -13.36
N ASP A 232 28.49 21.91 -13.83
CA ASP A 232 27.21 22.42 -13.29
C ASP A 232 26.09 21.37 -13.47
N VAL A 233 25.99 20.75 -14.65
CA VAL A 233 25.02 19.68 -14.94
C VAL A 233 25.18 18.54 -13.94
N LYS A 234 26.42 18.09 -13.67
CA LYS A 234 26.68 17.01 -12.72
C LYS A 234 26.26 17.37 -11.30
N VAL A 235 26.69 18.53 -10.80
CA VAL A 235 26.36 18.98 -9.43
C VAL A 235 24.86 19.10 -9.24
N LEU A 236 24.16 19.68 -10.21
CA LEU A 236 22.70 19.80 -10.14
C LEU A 236 22.03 18.43 -10.19
N THR A 237 22.48 17.53 -11.07
CA THR A 237 21.94 16.15 -11.16
C THR A 237 22.14 15.39 -9.85
N GLU A 238 23.33 15.45 -9.24
CA GLU A 238 23.62 14.84 -7.94
C GLU A 238 22.75 15.43 -6.82
N SER A 239 22.54 16.75 -6.83
CA SER A 239 21.64 17.44 -5.90
C SER A 239 20.18 16.98 -6.08
N THR A 240 19.69 16.90 -7.31
CA THR A 240 18.32 16.42 -7.61
C THR A 240 18.14 14.96 -7.21
N GLN A 241 19.13 14.11 -7.47
CA GLN A 241 19.12 12.72 -7.04
C GLN A 241 19.02 12.63 -5.51
N GLY A 242 19.84 13.39 -4.78
CA GLY A 242 19.76 13.47 -3.32
C GLY A 242 18.40 13.94 -2.83
N PHE A 243 17.82 14.96 -3.48
CA PHE A 243 16.49 15.48 -3.16
C PHE A 243 15.39 14.41 -3.36
N ILE A 244 15.41 13.69 -4.49
CA ILE A 244 14.43 12.62 -4.78
C ILE A 244 14.51 11.52 -3.71
N ARG A 245 15.71 11.05 -3.38
CA ARG A 245 15.90 9.97 -2.38
C ARG A 245 15.42 10.38 -0.98
N GLN A 246 15.51 11.66 -0.63
CA GLN A 246 15.03 12.18 0.65
C GLN A 246 13.52 12.46 0.66
N ASN A 247 12.92 12.71 -0.51
CA ASN A 247 11.55 13.21 -0.63
C ASN A 247 10.70 12.35 -1.57
N VAL A 248 10.85 11.03 -1.53
CA VAL A 248 10.26 10.04 -2.48
C VAL A 248 8.74 10.18 -2.72
N ARG A 249 8.01 10.81 -1.80
CA ARG A 249 6.56 11.02 -1.87
C ARG A 249 6.15 12.46 -2.26
N ALA A 250 7.09 13.40 -2.37
CA ALA A 250 6.86 14.80 -2.75
C ALA A 250 6.87 14.96 -4.28
N TYR A 251 5.92 14.33 -4.95
CA TYR A 251 5.95 14.16 -6.42
C TYR A 251 6.03 15.48 -7.20
N ASP A 252 5.32 16.52 -6.77
CA ASP A 252 5.30 17.79 -7.48
C ASP A 252 6.63 18.55 -7.33
N ASP A 253 7.17 18.56 -6.12
CA ASP A 253 8.50 19.16 -5.85
C ASP A 253 9.60 18.39 -6.59
N ILE A 254 9.51 17.06 -6.65
CA ILE A 254 10.42 16.22 -7.44
C ILE A 254 10.36 16.61 -8.92
N LYS A 255 9.15 16.70 -9.49
CA LYS A 255 8.99 17.07 -10.91
C LYS A 255 9.58 18.44 -11.22
N GLU A 256 9.41 19.41 -10.31
CA GLU A 256 10.02 20.73 -10.47
C GLU A 256 11.55 20.65 -10.45
N GLN A 257 12.14 19.94 -9.49
CA GLN A 257 13.59 19.75 -9.41
C GLN A 257 14.15 19.02 -10.64
N VAL A 258 13.50 17.96 -11.09
CA VAL A 258 13.86 17.24 -12.32
C VAL A 258 13.78 18.18 -13.52
N LYS A 259 12.74 19.02 -13.59
CA LYS A 259 12.59 19.97 -14.69
C LYS A 259 13.75 20.95 -14.76
N LEU A 260 14.19 21.50 -13.63
CA LEU A 260 15.36 22.38 -13.58
C LEU A 260 16.61 21.67 -14.10
N THR A 261 16.81 20.41 -13.74
CA THR A 261 17.95 19.60 -14.21
C THR A 261 17.86 19.29 -15.70
N GLU A 262 16.68 18.99 -16.23
CA GLU A 262 16.46 18.86 -17.67
C GLU A 262 16.82 20.14 -18.43
N LEU A 263 16.43 21.31 -17.93
CA LEU A 263 16.75 22.59 -18.55
C LEU A 263 18.27 22.85 -18.54
N GLN A 264 18.97 22.44 -17.48
CA GLN A 264 20.43 22.53 -17.41
C GLN A 264 21.12 21.58 -18.41
N VAL A 265 20.58 20.38 -18.62
CA VAL A 265 21.03 19.47 -19.69
C VAL A 265 20.77 20.06 -21.08
N GLN A 266 19.65 20.76 -21.28
CA GLN A 266 19.39 21.46 -22.54
C GLN A 266 20.33 22.64 -22.76
N ARG A 267 20.69 23.38 -21.71
CA ARG A 267 21.62 24.51 -21.77
C ARG A 267 22.97 24.10 -22.37
N ILE A 268 23.56 22.98 -21.94
CA ILE A 268 24.84 22.52 -22.52
C ILE A 268 24.71 22.18 -24.01
N ASP A 269 23.58 21.63 -24.44
CA ASP A 269 23.31 21.38 -25.86
C ASP A 269 23.28 22.69 -26.67
N GLN A 270 22.60 23.72 -26.14
CA GLN A 270 22.53 25.02 -26.82
C GLN A 270 23.87 25.73 -26.87
N LEU A 271 24.63 25.73 -25.77
CA LEU A 271 25.96 26.32 -25.76
C LEU A 271 26.90 25.59 -26.72
N PHE A 272 26.78 24.27 -26.86
CA PHE A 272 27.58 23.53 -27.82
C PHE A 272 27.20 23.88 -29.27
N ASN A 273 25.91 24.06 -29.55
CA ASN A 273 25.45 24.54 -30.87
C ASN A 273 25.99 25.94 -31.18
N GLU A 274 26.02 26.85 -30.20
CA GLU A 274 26.63 28.17 -30.35
C GLU A 274 28.15 28.10 -30.57
N TYR A 275 28.85 27.19 -29.88
CA TYR A 275 30.24 26.86 -30.17
C TYR A 275 30.43 26.42 -31.62
N LEU A 276 29.63 25.46 -32.11
CA LEU A 276 29.75 24.94 -33.47
C LEU A 276 29.58 26.04 -34.54
N ARG A 277 28.74 27.04 -34.28
CA ARG A 277 28.56 28.20 -35.18
C ARG A 277 29.77 29.15 -35.17
N ARG A 278 30.53 29.19 -34.07
CA ARG A 278 31.60 30.18 -33.83
C ARG A 278 33.01 29.59 -33.89
N LYS A 279 33.15 28.26 -33.94
CA LYS A 279 34.44 27.54 -33.89
C LYS A 279 35.45 27.94 -34.97
N ALA A 280 34.99 28.50 -36.10
CA ALA A 280 35.87 28.99 -37.16
C ALA A 280 36.54 30.34 -36.82
N ALA A 281 36.01 31.07 -35.84
CA ALA A 281 36.42 32.44 -35.51
C ALA A 281 37.09 32.57 -34.13
N VAL A 282 37.15 31.48 -33.34
CA VAL A 282 37.66 31.50 -31.96
C VAL A 282 38.55 30.28 -31.71
N ASP A 283 39.58 30.43 -30.89
CA ASP A 283 40.39 29.31 -30.43
C ASP A 283 39.54 28.30 -29.66
N ASP A 284 39.54 27.09 -30.19
CA ASP A 284 38.84 25.90 -29.71
C ASP A 284 39.13 25.56 -28.24
N LYS A 285 40.31 25.95 -27.72
CA LYS A 285 40.69 25.70 -26.32
C LYS A 285 40.21 26.78 -25.33
N GLN A 286 39.75 27.93 -25.82
CA GLN A 286 39.34 29.05 -24.98
C GLN A 286 37.87 29.45 -25.18
N ILE A 287 37.09 28.66 -25.91
CA ILE A 287 35.72 29.03 -26.32
C ILE A 287 34.73 29.15 -25.15
N GLU A 288 34.84 28.33 -24.12
CA GLU A 288 33.81 28.25 -23.07
C GLU A 288 33.62 29.58 -22.34
N ALA A 289 34.69 30.26 -21.93
CA ALA A 289 34.59 31.50 -21.16
C ALA A 289 33.89 32.64 -21.94
N PRO A 290 34.24 32.95 -23.21
CA PRO A 290 33.50 33.89 -24.04
C PRO A 290 32.02 33.52 -24.24
N LEU A 291 31.70 32.23 -24.42
CA LEU A 291 30.30 31.79 -24.55
C LEU A 291 29.50 32.03 -23.28
N LEU A 292 30.08 31.72 -22.12
CA LEU A 292 29.45 31.96 -20.83
C LEU A 292 29.27 33.45 -20.51
N GLU A 293 30.18 34.30 -20.97
CA GLU A 293 30.04 35.75 -20.85
C GLU A 293 28.84 36.27 -21.66
N LEU A 294 28.71 35.84 -22.92
CA LEU A 294 27.55 36.18 -23.76
C LEU A 294 26.24 35.67 -23.17
N GLU A 295 26.21 34.41 -22.72
CA GLU A 295 25.04 33.83 -22.08
C GLU A 295 24.66 34.61 -20.80
N SER A 296 25.64 35.02 -19.99
CA SER A 296 25.39 35.81 -18.77
C SER A 296 24.78 37.18 -19.09
N GLN A 297 25.19 37.82 -20.18
CA GLN A 297 24.60 39.08 -20.64
C GLN A 297 23.14 38.87 -21.05
N LEU A 298 22.85 37.83 -21.84
CA LEU A 298 21.49 37.49 -22.25
C LEU A 298 20.60 37.15 -21.05
N PHE A 299 21.08 36.32 -20.13
CA PHE A 299 20.37 35.96 -18.91
C PHE A 299 20.04 37.20 -18.06
N ASN A 300 20.97 38.15 -17.93
CA ASN A 300 20.68 39.40 -17.24
C ASN A 300 19.58 40.22 -17.93
N MET A 301 19.51 40.18 -19.26
CA MET A 301 18.45 40.83 -20.02
C MET A 301 17.09 40.11 -19.85
N THR A 302 17.06 38.77 -19.86
CA THR A 302 15.81 38.01 -19.64
C THR A 302 15.27 38.23 -18.22
N GLN A 303 16.15 38.28 -17.21
CA GLN A 303 15.77 38.61 -15.83
C GLN A 303 15.18 40.02 -15.73
N LYS A 304 15.82 41.04 -16.33
CA LYS A 304 15.30 42.41 -16.34
C LYS A 304 13.96 42.54 -17.07
N ALA A 305 13.72 41.73 -18.10
CA ALA A 305 12.47 41.67 -18.85
C ALA A 305 11.37 40.84 -18.14
N GLY A 306 11.66 40.21 -16.99
CA GLY A 306 10.72 39.36 -16.26
C GLY A 306 10.41 38.03 -16.95
N LEU A 307 11.30 37.57 -17.84
CA LEU A 307 11.15 36.32 -18.59
C LEU A 307 11.71 35.10 -17.87
N GLY A 308 12.48 35.30 -16.80
CA GLY A 308 13.11 34.22 -16.03
C GLY A 308 14.33 33.62 -16.73
N ASP A 309 14.61 32.34 -16.42
CA ASP A 309 15.76 31.61 -16.97
C ASP A 309 15.42 30.95 -18.31
N LEU A 310 15.98 31.51 -19.40
CA LEU A 310 15.83 31.02 -20.76
C LEU A 310 17.12 30.42 -21.33
N ARG A 311 18.12 30.11 -20.49
CA ARG A 311 19.43 29.61 -20.95
C ARG A 311 19.39 28.24 -21.63
N HIS A 312 18.28 27.52 -21.50
CA HIS A 312 17.98 26.30 -22.23
C HIS A 312 17.60 26.53 -23.72
N LEU A 313 17.39 27.79 -24.13
CA LEU A 313 17.11 28.21 -25.50
C LEU A 313 18.37 28.74 -26.19
N SER A 314 18.37 28.78 -27.52
CA SER A 314 19.48 29.39 -28.28
C SER A 314 19.56 30.90 -28.05
N PHE A 315 20.74 31.50 -28.31
CA PHE A 315 20.93 32.94 -28.12
C PHE A 315 19.97 33.78 -28.98
N SER A 316 19.62 33.30 -30.19
CA SER A 316 18.67 34.00 -31.06
C SER A 316 17.24 33.97 -30.50
N GLU A 317 16.80 32.82 -29.98
CA GLU A 317 15.48 32.69 -29.34
C GLU A 317 15.37 33.52 -28.06
N GLN A 318 16.43 33.56 -27.24
CA GLN A 318 16.49 34.41 -26.06
C GLN A 318 16.36 35.90 -26.43
N LEU A 319 17.09 36.35 -27.47
CA LEU A 319 17.01 37.72 -27.97
C LEU A 319 15.63 38.05 -28.55
N GLU A 320 15.02 37.13 -29.30
CA GLU A 320 13.67 37.29 -29.82
C GLU A 320 12.65 37.44 -28.69
N ALA A 321 12.73 36.59 -27.66
CA ALA A 321 11.87 36.68 -26.49
C ALA A 321 12.02 38.03 -25.77
N ILE A 322 13.26 38.52 -25.60
CA ILE A 322 13.52 39.84 -25.02
C ILE A 322 12.90 40.96 -25.89
N ASN A 323 13.14 40.92 -27.20
CA ASN A 323 12.64 41.94 -28.13
C ASN A 323 11.11 41.95 -28.20
N SER A 324 10.44 40.82 -28.00
CA SER A 324 8.98 40.74 -27.96
C SER A 324 8.34 41.37 -26.72
N LYS A 325 9.14 41.66 -25.69
CA LYS A 325 8.71 42.27 -24.41
C LYS A 325 9.01 43.76 -24.30
N LEU A 326 9.94 44.27 -25.09
CA LEU A 326 10.34 45.68 -25.14
C LEU A 326 9.40 46.47 -26.08
#